data_AF-W6LAN5-F1
#
_entry.id   AF-W6LAN5-F1
#
_cell.length_a   1.000
_cell.length_b   1.000
_cell.length_c   1.000
_cell.angle_alpha   90.00
_cell.angle_beta   90.00
_cell.angle_gamma   90.00
#
_symmetry.space_group_name_H-M   'P 1'
#
loop_
_entity.id
_entity.type
_entity.pdbx_description
1 polymer ?
#
loop_
_entity_poly.entity_id
_entity_poly.type
_entity_poly.pdbx_seq_one_letter_code
_entity_poly.pdbx_strand_id
1 'polypeptide(L)'
;MVVAVVFSITFGNDDSAAAFLGAFQTMKRQVMAQEPGALLYELHQSVHEGRPVPRKFIVLERYNSRFDLEEVHQRSPAFAALQRELRALDVVAQSVEVLESGGIANGASPGRLEGEACPPEGGHPLLKKRVLVFGGSQSGRDPAYATEASRLGELLARREKRALVYGGGTFGMMGAIAKAVKREGGTVITVIPRPLCGHETSGDMIGDLVYYTDTMSERKSIMFACADVVVALPGGTGTFDELLEVITLYQLDAYRPKIGLLNVNGYFEPFLSLLKHMVTEGFTSDTVFSSIIVASTADALIDALNKYELPPLPENRLEWHVRP
;
A
#
# COMPACT_ATOMS: atom_id res chain seq x y z
N MET A 1 -4.62 9.85 12.85
CA MET A 1 -5.23 8.66 13.49
C MET A 1 -5.74 7.80 12.37
N VAL A 2 -5.14 6.64 12.13
CA VAL A 2 -5.57 5.79 11.01
C VAL A 2 -6.91 5.19 11.38
N VAL A 3 -7.91 5.36 10.51
CA VAL A 3 -9.21 4.72 10.65
C VAL A 3 -9.30 3.64 9.58
N ALA A 4 -9.74 2.44 9.94
CA ALA A 4 -10.05 1.41 8.97
C ALA A 4 -11.49 0.94 9.13
N VAL A 5 -12.16 0.74 8.00
CA VAL A 5 -13.49 0.11 7.98
C VAL A 5 -13.30 -1.30 7.44
N VAL A 6 -13.72 -2.29 8.21
CA VAL A 6 -13.75 -3.70 7.82
C VAL A 6 -15.20 -4.08 7.60
N PHE A 7 -15.56 -4.32 6.34
CA PHE A 7 -16.88 -4.80 5.96
C PHE A 7 -16.78 -6.27 5.56
N SER A 8 -17.38 -7.18 6.32
CA SER A 8 -17.51 -8.58 5.91
C SER A 8 -18.89 -8.82 5.33
N ILE A 9 -18.96 -9.57 4.23
CA ILE A 9 -20.21 -9.93 3.57
C ILE A 9 -20.19 -11.38 3.10
N THR A 10 -21.30 -12.09 3.32
CA THR A 10 -21.51 -13.48 2.90
C THR A 10 -22.76 -13.56 2.02
N PHE A 11 -22.63 -14.17 0.84
CA PHE A 11 -23.72 -14.34 -0.12
C PHE A 11 -24.31 -15.76 -0.10
N GLY A 12 -25.62 -15.87 -0.33
CA GLY A 12 -26.34 -17.15 -0.34
C GLY A 12 -26.11 -17.96 -1.62
N ASN A 13 -25.82 -17.28 -2.74
CA ASN A 13 -25.61 -17.90 -4.04
C ASN A 13 -24.41 -17.31 -4.80
N ASP A 14 -23.93 -18.06 -5.79
CA ASP A 14 -22.74 -17.71 -6.58
C ASP A 14 -23.01 -16.52 -7.52
N ASP A 15 -24.23 -16.37 -8.03
CA ASP A 15 -24.62 -15.25 -8.89
C ASP A 15 -24.50 -13.92 -8.15
N SER A 16 -24.94 -13.88 -6.88
CA SER A 16 -24.84 -12.70 -6.02
C SER A 16 -23.39 -12.40 -5.65
N ALA A 17 -22.58 -13.42 -5.39
CA ALA A 17 -21.14 -13.24 -5.16
C ALA A 17 -20.43 -12.68 -6.40
N ALA A 18 -20.75 -13.18 -7.60
CA ALA A 18 -20.19 -12.69 -8.86
C ALA A 18 -20.68 -11.26 -9.18
N ALA A 19 -21.96 -10.97 -8.97
CA ALA A 19 -22.53 -9.64 -9.13
C ALA A 19 -21.87 -8.62 -8.19
N PHE A 20 -21.66 -8.99 -6.92
CA PHE A 20 -20.91 -8.16 -5.97
C PHE A 20 -19.49 -7.89 -6.44
N LEU A 21 -18.76 -8.91 -6.91
CA LEU A 21 -17.41 -8.71 -7.45
C LEU A 21 -17.40 -7.73 -8.63
N GLY A 22 -18.38 -7.83 -9.53
CA GLY A 22 -18.55 -6.91 -10.66
C GLY A 22 -18.87 -5.48 -10.23
N ALA A 23 -19.82 -5.32 -9.29
CA ALA A 23 -20.20 -4.04 -8.73
C ALA A 23 -19.04 -3.39 -7.95
N PHE A 24 -18.32 -4.17 -7.15
CA PHE A 24 -17.16 -3.73 -6.38
C PHE A 24 -16.00 -3.30 -7.29
N GLN A 25 -15.71 -4.04 -8.37
CA GLN A 25 -14.72 -3.61 -9.37
C GLN A 25 -15.14 -2.32 -10.08
N THR A 26 -16.43 -2.15 -10.37
CA THR A 26 -16.96 -0.94 -10.99
C THR A 26 -16.84 0.26 -10.06
N MET A 27 -17.23 0.11 -8.79
CA MET A 27 -17.00 1.11 -7.76
C MET A 27 -15.51 1.44 -7.67
N LYS A 28 -14.63 0.45 -7.57
CA LYS A 28 -13.17 0.67 -7.48
C LYS A 28 -12.66 1.47 -8.68
N ARG A 29 -13.09 1.17 -9.90
CA ARG A 29 -12.74 1.97 -11.10
C ARG A 29 -13.27 3.40 -11.01
N GLN A 30 -14.52 3.60 -10.58
CA GLN A 30 -15.11 4.93 -10.42
C GLN A 30 -14.37 5.74 -9.36
N VAL A 31 -14.10 5.15 -8.20
CA VAL A 31 -13.32 5.74 -7.11
C VAL A 31 -11.90 6.07 -7.60
N MET A 32 -11.22 5.18 -8.31
CA MET A 32 -9.89 5.50 -8.85
C MET A 32 -9.91 6.59 -9.92
N ALA A 33 -10.99 6.69 -10.71
CA ALA A 33 -11.12 7.69 -11.76
C ALA A 33 -11.59 9.07 -11.26
N GLN A 34 -12.44 9.10 -10.23
CA GLN A 34 -13.13 10.31 -9.76
C GLN A 34 -12.65 10.77 -8.38
N GLU A 35 -12.10 9.86 -7.59
CA GLU A 35 -11.61 10.07 -6.22
C GLU A 35 -10.18 9.47 -6.04
N PRO A 36 -9.22 9.72 -6.95
CA PRO A 36 -7.87 9.15 -6.85
C PRO A 36 -7.24 9.46 -5.49
N GLY A 37 -6.72 8.41 -4.85
CA GLY A 37 -6.00 8.47 -3.57
C GLY A 37 -6.85 8.51 -2.30
N ALA A 38 -8.18 8.59 -2.39
CA ALA A 38 -9.01 8.75 -1.20
C ALA A 38 -9.40 7.42 -0.51
N LEU A 39 -9.32 6.30 -1.25
CA LEU A 39 -9.96 5.06 -0.84
C LEU A 39 -9.21 3.84 -1.39
N LEU A 40 -8.52 3.12 -0.51
CA LEU A 40 -8.12 1.74 -0.80
C LEU A 40 -9.20 0.81 -0.32
N TYR A 41 -10.14 0.50 -1.21
CA TYR A 41 -10.98 -0.67 -1.02
C TYR A 41 -10.16 -1.91 -1.35
N GLU A 42 -9.75 -2.63 -0.32
CA GLU A 42 -9.09 -3.92 -0.44
C GLU A 42 -10.12 -5.01 -0.27
N LEU A 43 -10.32 -5.80 -1.31
CA LEU A 43 -11.14 -7.00 -1.22
C LEU A 43 -10.27 -8.20 -0.86
N HIS A 44 -10.63 -8.89 0.22
CA HIS A 44 -10.02 -10.12 0.69
C HIS A 44 -11.07 -11.23 0.65
N GLN A 45 -10.67 -12.43 0.23
CA GLN A 45 -11.50 -13.62 0.38
C GLN A 45 -11.30 -14.20 1.77
N SER A 46 -12.39 -14.54 2.48
CA SER A 46 -12.26 -15.14 3.81
C SER A 46 -11.60 -16.51 3.70
N VAL A 47 -10.69 -16.84 4.62
CA VAL A 47 -9.98 -18.13 4.67
C VAL A 47 -10.22 -18.76 6.04
N HIS A 48 -10.63 -20.04 6.07
CA HIS A 48 -10.76 -20.83 7.29
C HIS A 48 -9.90 -22.09 7.15
N GLU A 49 -9.00 -22.32 8.11
CA GLU A 49 -8.03 -23.43 8.08
C GLU A 49 -7.23 -23.55 6.77
N GLY A 50 -6.85 -22.41 6.19
CA GLY A 50 -6.08 -22.36 4.93
C GLY A 50 -6.90 -22.64 3.67
N ARG A 51 -8.23 -22.78 3.77
CA ARG A 51 -9.13 -22.93 2.61
C ARG A 51 -10.02 -21.70 2.44
N PRO A 52 -10.23 -21.23 1.19
CA PRO A 52 -11.16 -20.13 0.95
C PRO A 52 -12.57 -20.53 1.39
N VAL A 53 -13.21 -19.67 2.16
CA VAL A 53 -14.64 -19.78 2.47
C VAL A 53 -15.38 -19.23 1.25
N PRO A 54 -16.13 -20.08 0.53
CA PRO A 54 -16.85 -19.63 -0.65
C PRO A 54 -17.87 -18.55 -0.29
N ARG A 55 -18.06 -17.59 -1.18
CA ARG A 55 -19.09 -16.52 -1.08
C ARG A 55 -18.93 -15.56 0.10
N LYS A 56 -17.82 -15.62 0.84
CA LYS A 56 -17.52 -14.68 1.93
C LYS A 56 -16.34 -13.77 1.57
N PHE A 57 -16.59 -12.47 1.63
CA PHE A 57 -15.62 -11.43 1.31
C PHE A 57 -15.43 -10.49 2.50
N ILE A 58 -14.26 -9.87 2.55
CA ILE A 58 -13.89 -8.84 3.51
C ILE A 58 -13.38 -7.65 2.70
N VAL A 59 -14.08 -6.53 2.78
CA VAL A 59 -13.65 -5.24 2.25
C VAL A 59 -12.97 -4.49 3.38
N LEU A 60 -11.70 -4.15 3.19
CA LEU A 60 -10.96 -3.28 4.10
C LEU A 60 -10.80 -1.92 3.42
N GLU A 61 -11.07 -0.87 4.19
CA GLU A 61 -10.89 0.51 3.79
C GLU A 61 -9.99 1.18 4.80
N ARG A 62 -9.10 2.07 4.36
CA ARG A 62 -8.14 2.76 5.23
C ARG A 62 -8.15 4.25 4.95
N TYR A 63 -8.16 5.02 6.03
CA TYR A 63 -8.24 6.47 6.07
C TYR A 63 -7.13 7.04 6.95
N ASN A 64 -6.59 8.20 6.57
CA ASN A 64 -5.53 8.87 7.33
C ASN A 64 -6.07 9.56 8.59
N SER A 65 -7.36 9.89 8.60
CA SER A 65 -8.09 10.52 9.70
C SER A 65 -9.58 10.12 9.73
N ARG A 66 -10.25 10.41 10.85
CA ARG A 66 -11.71 10.26 10.98
C ARG A 66 -12.48 11.25 10.11
N PHE A 67 -11.91 12.43 9.89
CA PHE A 67 -12.44 13.40 8.96
C PHE A 67 -12.49 12.83 7.54
N ASP A 68 -11.43 12.15 7.09
CA ASP A 68 -11.42 11.50 5.77
C ASP A 68 -12.49 10.41 5.67
N LEU A 69 -12.73 9.64 6.73
CA LEU A 69 -13.82 8.66 6.76
C LEU A 69 -15.19 9.36 6.59
N GLU A 70 -15.46 10.44 7.31
CA GLU A 70 -16.77 11.09 7.31
C GLU A 70 -17.04 11.90 6.02
N GLU A 71 -16.03 12.59 5.49
CA GLU A 71 -16.16 13.42 4.28
C GLU A 71 -16.02 12.63 2.98
N VAL A 72 -15.12 11.63 2.92
CA VAL A 72 -14.85 10.88 1.68
C VAL A 72 -15.77 9.66 1.57
N HIS A 73 -15.77 8.77 2.56
CA HIS A 73 -16.51 7.50 2.45
C HIS A 73 -18.02 7.68 2.47
N GLN A 74 -18.52 8.40 3.49
CA GLN A 74 -19.96 8.52 3.70
C GLN A 74 -20.64 9.36 2.62
N ARG A 75 -19.87 10.16 1.87
CA ARG A 75 -20.37 10.99 0.77
C ARG A 75 -19.95 10.50 -0.62
N SER A 76 -19.17 9.41 -0.73
CA SER A 76 -18.72 8.87 -2.02
C SER A 76 -19.92 8.39 -2.85
N PRO A 77 -20.18 9.00 -4.04
CA PRO A 77 -21.26 8.57 -4.92
C PRO A 77 -21.06 7.14 -5.44
N ALA A 78 -19.80 6.74 -5.64
CA ALA A 78 -19.44 5.39 -6.08
C ALA A 78 -19.77 4.36 -4.99
N PHE A 79 -19.46 4.67 -3.72
CA PHE A 79 -19.82 3.80 -2.61
C PHE A 79 -21.35 3.71 -2.42
N ALA A 80 -22.07 4.83 -2.54
CA ALA A 80 -23.53 4.85 -2.52
C ALA A 80 -24.15 4.02 -3.66
N ALA A 81 -23.50 3.97 -4.83
CA ALA A 81 -23.90 3.08 -5.92
C ALA A 81 -23.69 1.60 -5.56
N LEU A 82 -22.54 1.24 -4.99
CA LEU A 82 -22.29 -0.13 -4.51
C LEU A 82 -23.33 -0.55 -3.45
N GLN A 83 -23.65 0.32 -2.50
CA GLN A 83 -24.67 0.04 -1.49
C GLN A 83 -26.06 -0.20 -2.08
N ARG A 84 -26.42 0.45 -3.19
CA ARG A 84 -27.69 0.20 -3.88
C ARG A 84 -27.70 -1.17 -4.56
N GLU A 85 -26.61 -1.53 -5.24
CA GLU A 85 -26.44 -2.86 -5.84
C GLU A 85 -26.53 -3.96 -4.77
N LEU A 86 -25.85 -3.78 -3.63
CA LEU A 86 -25.85 -4.75 -2.52
C LEU A 86 -27.26 -5.07 -2.00
N ARG A 87 -28.20 -4.12 -2.04
CA ARG A 87 -29.59 -4.34 -1.60
C ARG A 87 -30.37 -5.31 -2.50
N ALA A 88 -29.91 -5.50 -3.74
CA ALA A 88 -30.54 -6.41 -4.70
C ALA A 88 -29.94 -7.83 -4.66
N LEU A 89 -28.90 -8.05 -3.85
CA LEU A 89 -28.18 -9.33 -3.78
C LEU A 89 -28.66 -10.18 -2.60
N ASP A 90 -28.51 -11.50 -2.73
CA ASP A 90 -28.82 -12.46 -1.68
C ASP A 90 -27.71 -12.48 -0.63
N VAL A 91 -27.78 -11.54 0.33
CA VAL A 91 -26.83 -11.39 1.43
C VAL A 91 -27.33 -12.17 2.65
N VAL A 92 -26.59 -13.19 3.04
CA VAL A 92 -26.90 -14.06 4.19
C VAL A 92 -26.39 -13.47 5.50
N ALA A 93 -25.24 -12.80 5.46
CA ALA A 93 -24.65 -12.14 6.62
C ALA A 93 -23.80 -10.95 6.18
N GLN A 94 -23.83 -9.86 6.94
CA GLN A 94 -22.92 -8.73 6.77
C GLN A 94 -22.56 -8.11 8.12
N SER A 95 -21.35 -7.58 8.25
CA SER A 95 -20.90 -6.83 9.41
C SER A 95 -20.00 -5.67 8.98
N VAL A 96 -20.06 -4.55 9.70
CA VAL A 96 -19.17 -3.39 9.52
C VAL A 96 -18.49 -3.13 10.86
N GLU A 97 -17.17 -3.10 10.86
CA GLU A 97 -16.35 -2.71 12.02
C GLU A 97 -15.50 -1.49 11.66
N VAL A 98 -15.50 -0.48 12.53
CA VAL A 98 -14.63 0.70 12.39
C VAL A 98 -13.53 0.62 13.44
N LEU A 99 -12.27 0.61 12.99
CA LEU A 99 -11.08 0.46 13.81
C LEU A 99 -10.27 1.76 13.79
N GLU A 100 -9.89 2.28 14.95
CA GLU A 100 -9.07 3.50 15.08
C GLU A 100 -7.71 3.19 15.71
N SER A 101 -6.62 3.74 15.16
CA SER A 101 -5.27 3.63 15.75
C SER A 101 -5.13 4.57 16.97
N GLY A 102 -5.83 4.25 18.07
CA GLY A 102 -5.85 5.11 19.27
C GLY A 102 -6.50 4.52 20.54
N GLY A 103 -7.17 3.37 20.46
CA GLY A 103 -7.85 2.77 21.61
C GLY A 103 -9.34 2.54 21.34
N ILE A 104 -9.88 1.54 22.02
CA ILE A 104 -11.22 0.97 21.78
C ILE A 104 -12.29 2.01 22.13
N ALA A 105 -12.93 2.60 21.11
CA ALA A 105 -14.25 3.19 21.29
C ALA A 105 -15.29 2.06 21.17
N ASN A 106 -15.81 1.60 22.30
CA ASN A 106 -17.00 0.75 22.35
C ASN A 106 -18.21 1.54 21.83
N GLY A 107 -18.39 1.56 20.50
CA GLY A 107 -19.66 1.85 19.86
C GLY A 107 -20.44 0.55 19.74
N ALA A 108 -21.45 0.35 20.58
CA ALA A 108 -22.28 -0.84 20.56
C ALA A 108 -23.03 -0.97 19.22
N SER A 109 -22.81 -2.08 18.52
CA SER A 109 -23.74 -2.61 17.50
C SER A 109 -24.29 -3.95 18.00
N PRO A 110 -25.60 -4.21 17.86
CA PRO A 110 -26.25 -5.37 18.47
C PRO A 110 -25.99 -6.63 17.65
N GLY A 111 -25.47 -7.68 18.29
CA GLY A 111 -25.40 -9.02 17.69
C GLY A 111 -24.02 -9.70 17.66
N ARG A 112 -23.18 -9.55 18.71
CA ARG A 112 -22.01 -10.44 18.85
C ARG A 112 -22.48 -11.86 19.17
N LEU A 113 -22.18 -12.81 18.27
CA LEU A 113 -22.22 -14.23 18.58
C LEU A 113 -20.99 -14.57 19.44
N GLU A 114 -21.22 -15.25 20.56
CA GLU A 114 -20.17 -15.68 21.49
C GLU A 114 -19.22 -16.67 20.80
N GLY A 115 -17.93 -16.33 20.67
CA GLY A 115 -16.91 -17.27 20.18
C GLY A 115 -15.67 -16.68 19.49
N GLU A 116 -15.68 -15.42 19.06
CA GLU A 116 -14.50 -14.83 18.40
C GLU A 116 -13.54 -14.21 19.42
N ALA A 117 -12.34 -14.81 19.52
CA ALA A 117 -11.28 -14.34 20.40
C ALA A 117 -10.83 -12.92 20.03
N CYS A 118 -10.73 -12.05 21.03
CA CYS A 118 -10.19 -10.70 20.88
C CYS A 118 -8.73 -10.77 20.38
N PRO A 119 -8.31 -9.96 19.38
CA PRO A 119 -6.92 -9.96 18.96
C PRO A 119 -6.00 -9.50 20.10
N PRO A 120 -4.78 -10.05 20.21
CA PRO A 120 -3.84 -9.72 21.28
C PRO A 120 -3.42 -8.25 21.23
N GLU A 121 -3.04 -7.72 22.40
CA GLU A 121 -2.59 -6.33 22.61
C GLU A 121 -1.50 -5.93 21.60
N GLY A 122 -1.92 -5.19 20.57
CA GLY A 122 -1.13 -4.80 19.42
C GLY A 122 -2.07 -4.61 18.25
N GLY A 123 -2.31 -3.36 17.86
CA GLY A 123 -3.39 -2.95 16.94
C GLY A 123 -3.61 -3.88 15.72
N HIS A 124 -4.86 -3.90 15.23
CA HIS A 124 -5.36 -4.84 14.24
C HIS A 124 -4.36 -5.10 13.09
N PRO A 125 -4.10 -6.36 12.67
CA PRO A 125 -3.16 -6.67 11.58
C PRO A 125 -3.45 -5.91 10.28
N LEU A 126 -4.72 -5.61 10.02
CA LEU A 126 -5.17 -4.80 8.87
C LEU A 126 -4.92 -3.28 9.03
N LEU A 127 -4.49 -2.80 10.20
CA LEU A 127 -4.00 -1.44 10.43
C LEU A 127 -2.47 -1.34 10.34
N LYS A 128 -1.76 -2.46 10.09
CA LYS A 128 -0.31 -2.44 9.99
C LYS A 128 0.15 -1.73 8.71
N LYS A 129 0.84 -0.63 8.96
CA LYS A 129 1.67 0.16 8.07
C LYS A 129 2.53 -0.74 7.17
N ARG A 130 2.46 -0.58 5.84
CA ARG A 130 3.17 -1.42 4.85
C ARG A 130 4.37 -0.70 4.26
N VAL A 131 5.31 -1.44 3.69
CA VAL A 131 6.47 -0.85 3.02
C VAL A 131 6.33 -1.05 1.53
N LEU A 132 6.23 0.05 0.80
CA LEU A 132 6.29 0.07 -0.66
C LEU A 132 7.75 0.09 -1.09
N VAL A 133 8.12 -0.84 -1.97
CA VAL A 133 9.48 -0.89 -2.51
C VAL A 133 9.48 -0.77 -4.03
N PHE A 134 10.20 0.22 -4.53
CA PHE A 134 10.56 0.36 -5.95
C PHE A 134 11.94 -0.23 -6.17
N GLY A 135 12.19 -0.81 -7.34
CA GLY A 135 13.50 -1.33 -7.69
C GLY A 135 13.61 -1.79 -9.13
N GLY A 136 14.84 -1.97 -9.61
CA GLY A 136 15.09 -2.39 -10.98
C GLY A 136 14.52 -3.78 -11.30
N SER A 137 13.97 -3.91 -12.51
CA SER A 137 13.66 -5.22 -13.14
C SER A 137 14.92 -6.04 -13.45
N GLN A 138 16.09 -5.39 -13.47
CA GLN A 138 17.42 -6.00 -13.59
C GLN A 138 18.16 -5.94 -12.26
N SER A 139 19.09 -6.87 -12.02
CA SER A 139 19.90 -6.93 -10.79
C SER A 139 21.05 -5.92 -10.75
N GLY A 140 21.32 -5.25 -11.87
CA GLY A 140 22.55 -4.47 -12.04
C GLY A 140 23.79 -5.35 -12.23
N ARG A 141 24.96 -4.71 -12.29
CA ARG A 141 26.27 -5.38 -12.49
C ARG A 141 26.94 -5.78 -11.18
N ASP A 142 26.65 -5.08 -10.11
CA ASP A 142 27.23 -5.34 -8.79
C ASP A 142 26.28 -6.25 -8.00
N PRO A 143 26.72 -7.45 -7.57
CA PRO A 143 25.88 -8.36 -6.80
C PRO A 143 25.48 -7.78 -5.43
N ALA A 144 26.20 -6.79 -4.89
CA ALA A 144 25.85 -6.13 -3.63
C ALA A 144 24.44 -5.53 -3.65
N TYR A 145 23.98 -5.07 -4.83
CA TYR A 145 22.63 -4.54 -4.99
C TYR A 145 21.58 -5.58 -4.59
N ALA A 146 21.58 -6.73 -5.24
CA ALA A 146 20.61 -7.80 -4.99
C ALA A 146 20.75 -8.39 -3.58
N THR A 147 21.97 -8.43 -3.03
CA THR A 147 22.24 -8.85 -1.65
C THR A 147 21.53 -7.95 -0.64
N GLU A 148 21.71 -6.63 -0.77
CA GLU A 148 21.08 -5.65 0.13
C GLU A 148 19.55 -5.59 -0.05
N ALA A 149 19.04 -5.77 -1.27
CA ALA A 149 17.59 -5.91 -1.48
C ALA A 149 17.00 -7.16 -0.81
N SER A 150 17.71 -8.28 -0.87
CA SER A 150 17.31 -9.51 -0.17
C SER A 150 17.34 -9.29 1.35
N ARG A 151 18.39 -8.66 1.86
CA ARG A 151 18.53 -8.32 3.27
C ARG A 151 17.39 -7.43 3.75
N LEU A 152 17.02 -6.42 2.96
CA LEU A 152 15.86 -5.58 3.26
C LEU A 152 14.58 -6.42 3.38
N GLY A 153 14.34 -7.34 2.44
CA GLY A 153 13.18 -8.23 2.48
C GLY A 153 13.11 -9.10 3.74
N GLU A 154 14.26 -9.64 4.19
CA GLU A 154 14.34 -10.39 5.44
C GLU A 154 13.99 -9.53 6.66
N LEU A 155 14.51 -8.30 6.70
CA LEU A 155 14.23 -7.34 7.77
C LEU A 155 12.75 -6.95 7.81
N LEU A 156 12.13 -6.71 6.65
CA LEU A 156 10.71 -6.38 6.56
C LEU A 156 9.83 -7.49 7.15
N ALA A 157 10.14 -8.75 6.85
CA ALA A 157 9.39 -9.91 7.33
C ALA A 157 9.66 -10.20 8.82
N ARG A 158 10.94 -10.35 9.21
CA ARG A 158 11.30 -10.84 10.55
C ARG A 158 11.28 -9.76 11.61
N ARG A 159 11.84 -8.60 11.30
CA ARG A 159 12.08 -7.52 12.27
C ARG A 159 10.90 -6.57 12.32
N GLU A 160 10.56 -6.00 11.17
CA GLU A 160 9.50 -4.99 11.08
C GLU A 160 8.10 -5.62 11.15
N LYS A 161 7.96 -6.88 10.69
CA LYS A 161 6.67 -7.58 10.56
C LYS A 161 5.66 -6.76 9.74
N ARG A 162 6.14 -6.17 8.65
CA ARG A 162 5.37 -5.31 7.73
C ARG A 162 5.27 -5.98 6.36
N ALA A 163 4.10 -5.91 5.75
CA ALA A 163 3.89 -6.44 4.40
C ALA A 163 4.68 -5.61 3.38
N LEU A 164 5.25 -6.30 2.40
CA LEU A 164 5.85 -5.70 1.21
C LEU A 164 4.75 -5.36 0.19
N VAL A 165 4.78 -4.15 -0.35
CA VAL A 165 4.00 -3.75 -1.53
C VAL A 165 4.99 -3.48 -2.66
N TYR A 166 4.76 -4.03 -3.85
CA TYR A 166 5.65 -3.79 -4.99
C TYR A 166 4.96 -4.03 -6.35
N GLY A 167 5.71 -3.77 -7.43
CA GLY A 167 5.21 -3.82 -8.80
C GLY A 167 4.99 -5.23 -9.40
N GLY A 168 5.38 -6.31 -8.74
CA GLY A 168 5.12 -7.67 -9.25
C GLY A 168 6.21 -8.33 -10.08
N GLY A 169 7.37 -7.68 -10.28
CA GLY A 169 8.48 -8.29 -11.00
C GLY A 169 9.08 -9.51 -10.27
N THR A 170 9.46 -10.57 -11.00
CA THR A 170 10.05 -11.79 -10.40
C THR A 170 11.56 -11.90 -10.58
N PHE A 171 12.15 -10.95 -11.31
CA PHE A 171 13.57 -10.82 -11.62
C PHE A 171 14.16 -9.53 -11.03
N GLY A 172 15.49 -9.43 -11.10
CA GLY A 172 16.21 -8.24 -10.66
C GLY A 172 16.05 -7.96 -9.16
N MET A 173 16.07 -6.68 -8.84
CA MET A 173 15.92 -6.18 -7.48
C MET A 173 14.55 -6.51 -6.88
N MET A 174 13.50 -6.37 -7.69
CA MET A 174 12.12 -6.71 -7.31
C MET A 174 11.97 -8.19 -6.95
N GLY A 175 12.55 -9.08 -7.77
CA GLY A 175 12.56 -10.52 -7.49
C GLY A 175 13.35 -10.87 -6.23
N ALA A 176 14.51 -10.23 -6.02
CA ALA A 176 15.35 -10.49 -4.86
C ALA A 176 14.63 -10.19 -3.54
N ILE A 177 14.03 -9.00 -3.41
CA ILE A 177 13.31 -8.61 -2.19
C ILE A 177 12.04 -9.46 -1.98
N ALA A 178 11.23 -9.68 -3.03
CA ALA A 178 9.98 -10.43 -2.90
C ALA A 178 10.23 -11.89 -2.47
N LYS A 179 11.25 -12.55 -3.07
CA LYS A 179 11.65 -13.91 -2.68
C LYS A 179 12.15 -13.96 -1.25
N ALA A 180 12.93 -12.97 -0.82
CA ALA A 180 13.42 -12.89 0.55
C ALA A 180 12.27 -12.74 1.55
N VAL A 181 11.33 -11.82 1.32
CA VAL A 181 10.13 -11.67 2.18
C VAL A 181 9.36 -12.98 2.30
N LYS A 182 9.09 -13.66 1.17
CA LYS A 182 8.38 -14.95 1.18
C LYS A 182 9.14 -16.06 1.88
N ARG A 183 10.46 -16.16 1.68
CA ARG A 183 11.31 -17.14 2.38
C ARG A 183 11.21 -16.99 3.89
N GLU A 184 11.07 -15.76 4.37
CA GLU A 184 10.93 -15.47 5.80
C GLU A 184 9.48 -15.49 6.31
N GLY A 185 8.51 -15.98 5.52
CA GLY A 185 7.11 -16.08 5.91
C GLY A 185 6.37 -14.74 5.97
N GLY A 186 6.96 -13.68 5.41
CA GLY A 186 6.32 -12.38 5.29
C GLY A 186 5.23 -12.34 4.21
N THR A 187 4.41 -11.29 4.26
CA THR A 187 3.33 -11.04 3.30
C THR A 187 3.82 -10.17 2.14
N VAL A 188 3.52 -10.58 0.90
CA VAL A 188 3.80 -9.81 -0.31
C VAL A 188 2.49 -9.42 -1.00
N ILE A 189 2.36 -8.13 -1.31
CA ILE A 189 1.26 -7.54 -2.07
C ILE A 189 1.80 -7.07 -3.42
N THR A 190 1.18 -7.57 -4.47
CA THR A 190 1.58 -7.32 -5.85
C THR A 190 0.58 -6.41 -6.52
N VAL A 191 1.06 -5.34 -7.15
CA VAL A 191 0.22 -4.46 -7.97
C VAL A 191 0.80 -4.42 -9.38
N ILE A 192 0.08 -5.01 -10.34
CA ILE A 192 0.58 -5.22 -11.69
C ILE A 192 -0.48 -4.90 -12.74
N PRO A 193 -0.15 -4.11 -13.77
CA PRO A 193 -1.02 -3.92 -14.92
C PRO A 193 -1.21 -5.22 -15.70
N ARG A 194 -2.43 -5.50 -16.17
CA ARG A 194 -2.72 -6.68 -17.00
C ARG A 194 -1.78 -6.82 -18.22
N PRO A 195 -1.41 -5.76 -18.94
CA PRO A 195 -0.47 -5.87 -20.06
C PRO A 195 0.93 -6.36 -19.65
N LEU A 196 1.32 -6.23 -18.37
CA LEU A 196 2.66 -6.59 -17.88
C LEU A 196 2.74 -8.02 -17.32
N CYS A 197 1.60 -8.69 -17.08
CA CYS A 197 1.53 -10.07 -16.54
C CYS A 197 2.24 -11.14 -17.40
N GLY A 198 2.60 -10.84 -18.64
CA GLY A 198 3.37 -11.74 -19.51
C GLY A 198 4.80 -11.29 -19.80
N HIS A 199 5.21 -10.09 -19.37
CA HIS A 199 6.51 -9.50 -19.70
C HIS A 199 7.40 -9.30 -18.48
N GLU A 200 6.83 -8.97 -17.31
CA GLU A 200 7.59 -8.80 -16.05
C GLU A 200 7.66 -10.07 -15.20
N THR A 201 6.85 -11.08 -15.55
CA THR A 201 6.72 -12.37 -14.85
C THR A 201 7.01 -13.52 -15.82
N SER A 202 8.29 -13.90 -15.96
CA SER A 202 8.68 -15.11 -16.74
C SER A 202 8.58 -16.41 -15.92
N GLY A 203 7.85 -16.38 -14.81
CA GLY A 203 7.61 -17.49 -13.88
C GLY A 203 6.43 -17.16 -12.95
N ASP A 204 6.20 -17.98 -11.93
CA ASP A 204 5.07 -17.78 -11.00
C ASP A 204 5.15 -16.42 -10.30
N MET A 205 4.05 -15.69 -10.32
CA MET A 205 3.93 -14.39 -9.68
C MET A 205 4.10 -14.53 -8.16
N ILE A 206 4.92 -13.66 -7.57
CA ILE A 206 5.17 -13.68 -6.13
C ILE A 206 4.21 -12.69 -5.48
N GLY A 207 3.19 -13.18 -4.78
CA GLY A 207 2.24 -12.34 -4.05
C GLY A 207 1.19 -13.18 -3.34
N ASP A 208 0.93 -12.85 -2.07
CA ASP A 208 -0.20 -13.39 -1.31
C ASP A 208 -1.51 -12.70 -1.72
N LEU A 209 -1.41 -11.43 -2.11
CA LEU A 209 -2.49 -10.63 -2.66
C LEU A 209 -2.02 -9.99 -3.96
N VAL A 210 -2.84 -10.08 -5.00
CA VAL A 210 -2.53 -9.53 -6.32
C VAL A 210 -3.63 -8.58 -6.77
N TYR A 211 -3.26 -7.33 -7.02
CA TYR A 211 -4.11 -6.31 -7.62
C TYR A 211 -3.72 -6.14 -9.09
N TYR A 212 -4.66 -6.50 -9.97
CA TYR A 212 -4.54 -6.22 -11.39
C TYR A 212 -5.08 -4.81 -11.70
N THR A 213 -4.32 -4.04 -12.48
CA THR A 213 -4.73 -2.71 -12.97
C THR A 213 -4.80 -2.68 -14.49
N ASP A 214 -5.52 -1.70 -15.03
CA ASP A 214 -5.62 -1.52 -16.48
C ASP A 214 -4.60 -0.46 -16.96
N THR A 215 -4.17 0.45 -16.08
CA THR A 215 -3.16 1.48 -16.39
C THR A 215 -1.98 1.52 -15.40
N MET A 216 -0.90 2.20 -15.80
CA MET A 216 0.25 2.50 -14.92
C MET A 216 -0.09 3.52 -13.84
N SER A 217 -0.96 4.50 -14.12
CA SER A 217 -1.39 5.49 -13.13
C SER A 217 -2.21 4.85 -12.01
N GLU A 218 -3.11 3.92 -12.35
CA GLU A 218 -3.82 3.11 -11.37
C GLU A 218 -2.88 2.26 -10.52
N ARG A 219 -1.86 1.65 -11.15
CA ARG A 219 -0.82 0.86 -10.46
C ARG A 219 -0.15 1.70 -9.37
N LYS A 220 0.36 2.87 -9.72
CA LYS A 220 1.04 3.80 -8.80
C LYS A 220 0.10 4.28 -7.70
N SER A 221 -1.14 4.64 -8.06
CA SER A 221 -2.16 5.09 -7.10
C SER A 221 -2.44 4.06 -6.02
N ILE A 222 -2.66 2.79 -6.40
CA ILE A 222 -2.89 1.69 -5.46
C ILE A 222 -1.64 1.48 -4.58
N MET A 223 -0.45 1.44 -5.18
CA MET A 223 0.81 1.23 -4.45
C MET A 223 1.04 2.31 -3.39
N PHE A 224 0.86 3.58 -3.74
CA PHE A 224 1.08 4.71 -2.84
C PHE A 224 0.05 4.76 -1.72
N ALA A 225 -1.21 4.41 -1.99
CA ALA A 225 -2.22 4.36 -0.95
C ALA A 225 -1.94 3.21 0.04
N CYS A 226 -1.25 2.15 -0.38
CA CYS A 226 -1.06 0.95 0.45
C CYS A 226 0.01 1.11 1.53
N ALA A 227 0.87 2.12 1.44
CA ALA A 227 2.09 2.23 2.23
C ALA A 227 2.29 3.62 2.83
N ASP A 228 2.90 3.68 4.00
CA ASP A 228 3.34 4.91 4.67
C ASP A 228 4.87 5.00 4.80
N VAL A 229 5.57 4.00 4.26
CA VAL A 229 7.02 3.99 4.04
C VAL A 229 7.27 3.56 2.61
N VAL A 230 8.11 4.32 1.92
CA VAL A 230 8.56 4.06 0.56
C VAL A 230 10.06 3.88 0.58
N VAL A 231 10.54 2.80 -0.02
CA VAL A 231 11.98 2.55 -0.20
C VAL A 231 12.29 2.38 -1.68
N ALA A 232 13.29 3.08 -2.19
CA ALA A 232 13.85 2.83 -3.51
C ALA A 232 15.15 2.04 -3.40
N LEU A 233 15.19 0.91 -4.10
CA LEU A 233 16.39 0.12 -4.38
C LEU A 233 17.05 0.63 -5.67
N PRO A 234 18.32 0.26 -5.94
CA PRO A 234 18.95 0.50 -7.24
C PRO A 234 18.05 0.07 -8.41
N GLY A 235 17.93 0.89 -9.46
CA GLY A 235 16.94 0.63 -10.50
C GLY A 235 17.00 1.59 -11.68
N GLY A 236 16.32 1.22 -12.77
CA GLY A 236 16.32 2.00 -14.00
C GLY A 236 15.35 3.19 -13.97
N THR A 237 15.00 3.68 -15.16
CA THR A 237 14.08 4.80 -15.36
C THR A 237 12.73 4.62 -14.67
N GLY A 238 12.18 3.41 -14.65
CA GLY A 238 10.91 3.14 -13.94
C GLY A 238 10.99 3.39 -12.43
N THR A 239 12.10 3.02 -11.79
CA THR A 239 12.32 3.30 -10.36
C THR A 239 12.42 4.80 -10.10
N PHE A 240 13.06 5.55 -11.00
CA PHE A 240 13.14 7.01 -10.88
C PHE A 240 11.82 7.72 -11.18
N ASP A 241 10.99 7.23 -12.11
CA ASP A 241 9.62 7.71 -12.36
C ASP A 241 8.78 7.61 -11.08
N GLU A 242 8.74 6.42 -10.48
CA GLU A 242 7.98 6.16 -9.25
C GLU A 242 8.51 6.98 -8.06
N LEU A 243 9.83 7.08 -7.91
CA LEU A 243 10.46 7.83 -6.81
C LEU A 243 10.21 9.34 -6.93
N LEU A 244 10.37 9.92 -8.12
CA LEU A 244 10.16 11.36 -8.34
C LEU A 244 8.70 11.75 -8.15
N GLU A 245 7.77 10.87 -8.51
CA GLU A 245 6.35 11.11 -8.23
C GLU A 245 6.07 11.12 -6.72
N VAL A 246 6.63 10.19 -5.95
CA VAL A 246 6.50 10.21 -4.48
C VAL A 246 7.11 11.48 -3.88
N ILE A 247 8.28 11.92 -4.35
CA ILE A 247 8.92 13.16 -3.89
C ILE A 247 8.04 14.37 -4.23
N THR A 248 7.45 14.40 -5.42
CA THR A 248 6.56 15.49 -5.86
C THR A 248 5.29 15.52 -5.01
N LEU A 249 4.66 14.37 -4.78
CA LEU A 249 3.47 14.26 -3.92
C LEU A 249 3.78 14.60 -2.45
N TYR A 250 5.01 14.32 -1.98
CA TYR A 250 5.48 14.75 -0.67
C TYR A 250 5.59 16.28 -0.58
N GLN A 251 6.20 16.91 -1.60
CA GLN A 251 6.33 18.37 -1.69
C GLN A 251 4.97 19.07 -1.71
N LEU A 252 3.95 18.43 -2.29
CA LEU A 252 2.58 18.94 -2.35
C LEU A 252 1.75 18.64 -1.10
N ASP A 253 2.31 17.96 -0.08
CA ASP A 253 1.58 17.43 1.09
C ASP A 253 0.44 16.43 0.76
N ALA A 254 0.38 15.95 -0.48
CA ALA A 254 -0.63 14.99 -0.97
C ALA A 254 -0.33 13.54 -0.55
N TYR A 255 0.94 13.22 -0.29
CA TYR A 255 1.36 11.92 0.21
C TYR A 255 2.67 12.07 0.99
N ARG A 256 2.64 11.81 2.30
CA ARG A 256 3.81 12.03 3.17
C ARG A 256 4.35 10.73 3.79
N PRO A 257 4.83 9.75 2.99
CA PRO A 257 5.49 8.58 3.55
C PRO A 257 6.87 8.96 4.11
N LYS A 258 7.47 8.08 4.91
CA LYS A 258 8.93 8.13 5.08
C LYS A 258 9.58 7.61 3.79
N ILE A 259 10.51 8.38 3.22
CA ILE A 259 11.17 8.04 1.96
C ILE A 259 12.60 7.58 2.26
N GLY A 260 12.94 6.37 1.85
CA GLY A 260 14.26 5.77 2.03
C GLY A 260 14.93 5.42 0.71
N LEU A 261 16.22 5.70 0.57
CA LEU A 261 17.05 5.24 -0.55
C LEU A 261 18.11 4.26 -0.02
N LEU A 262 18.11 3.04 -0.55
CA LEU A 262 19.14 2.06 -0.27
C LEU A 262 20.34 2.29 -1.20
N ASN A 263 21.25 3.16 -0.77
CA ASN A 263 22.40 3.66 -1.53
C ASN A 263 23.61 2.74 -1.46
N VAL A 264 23.42 1.50 -1.92
CA VAL A 264 24.47 0.49 -1.99
C VAL A 264 25.58 0.99 -2.92
N ASN A 265 26.83 0.95 -2.44
CA ASN A 265 28.02 1.35 -3.21
C ASN A 265 27.91 2.71 -3.92
N GLY A 266 27.14 3.65 -3.35
CA GLY A 266 26.97 4.99 -3.90
C GLY A 266 26.11 5.07 -5.17
N TYR A 267 25.26 4.07 -5.44
CA TYR A 267 24.39 4.02 -6.61
C TYR A 267 23.57 5.31 -6.84
N PHE A 268 23.04 5.90 -5.77
CA PHE A 268 22.20 7.10 -5.81
C PHE A 268 22.99 8.41 -5.74
N GLU A 269 24.32 8.41 -5.60
CA GLU A 269 25.11 9.66 -5.51
C GLU A 269 24.88 10.64 -6.67
N PRO A 270 24.80 10.19 -7.95
CA PRO A 270 24.50 11.10 -9.05
C PRO A 270 23.11 11.73 -8.93
N PHE A 271 22.12 10.95 -8.47
CA PHE A 271 20.75 11.44 -8.28
C PHE A 271 20.66 12.42 -7.10
N LEU A 272 21.31 12.11 -5.98
CA LEU A 272 21.39 13.02 -4.83
C LEU A 272 22.09 14.33 -5.19
N SER A 273 23.11 14.28 -6.05
CA SER A 273 23.78 15.48 -6.56
C SER A 273 22.85 16.34 -7.42
N LEU A 274 22.02 15.70 -8.26
CA LEU A 274 20.99 16.40 -9.03
C LEU A 274 19.96 17.09 -8.12
N LEU A 275 19.46 16.41 -7.08
CA LEU A 275 18.53 17.01 -6.14
C LEU A 275 19.15 18.19 -5.38
N LYS A 276 20.41 18.06 -4.94
CA LYS A 276 21.16 19.17 -4.31
C LYS A 276 21.30 20.36 -5.25
N HIS A 277 21.53 20.12 -6.53
CA HIS A 277 21.58 21.18 -7.53
C HIS A 277 20.22 21.87 -7.67
N MET A 278 19.11 21.12 -7.72
CA MET A 278 17.76 21.71 -7.73
C MET A 278 17.49 22.58 -6.50
N VAL A 279 17.98 22.19 -5.32
CA VAL A 279 17.89 23.01 -4.10
C VAL A 279 18.70 24.30 -4.26
N THR A 280 19.94 24.18 -4.76
CA THR A 280 20.86 25.31 -4.94
C THR A 280 20.30 26.35 -5.91
N GLU A 281 19.69 25.90 -7.01
CA GLU A 281 19.07 26.75 -8.02
C GLU A 281 17.66 27.23 -7.64
N GLY A 282 17.12 26.80 -6.49
CA GLY A 282 15.82 27.25 -5.99
C GLY A 282 14.60 26.58 -6.64
N PHE A 283 14.76 25.45 -7.31
CA PHE A 283 13.64 24.68 -7.89
C PHE A 283 12.97 23.73 -6.89
N THR A 284 13.64 23.39 -5.78
CA THR A 284 13.05 22.62 -4.68
C THR A 284 13.58 23.11 -3.34
N SER A 285 12.89 22.74 -2.26
CA SER A 285 13.25 23.18 -0.90
C SER A 285 14.22 22.21 -0.23
N ASP A 286 15.06 22.73 0.66
CA ASP A 286 15.91 21.89 1.52
C ASP A 286 15.08 20.94 2.38
N THR A 287 13.87 21.33 2.79
CA THR A 287 12.96 20.47 3.55
C THR A 287 12.58 19.20 2.80
N VAL A 288 12.32 19.30 1.49
CA VAL A 288 12.02 18.13 0.64
C VAL A 288 13.26 17.24 0.52
N PHE A 289 14.42 17.83 0.25
CA PHE A 289 15.68 17.08 0.16
C PHE A 289 16.03 16.35 1.47
N SER A 290 15.95 17.06 2.60
CA SER A 290 16.23 16.56 3.95
C SER A 290 15.22 15.51 4.43
N SER A 291 14.06 15.39 3.78
CA SER A 291 13.08 14.33 4.07
C SER A 291 13.47 12.95 3.53
N ILE A 292 14.45 12.89 2.63
CA ILE A 292 14.92 11.66 1.98
C ILE A 292 16.01 11.04 2.84
N ILE A 293 15.72 9.86 3.40
CA ILE A 293 16.65 9.12 4.25
C ILE A 293 17.53 8.25 3.35
N VAL A 294 18.84 8.39 3.48
CA VAL A 294 19.80 7.65 2.67
C VAL A 294 20.66 6.77 3.58
N ALA A 295 20.79 5.50 3.25
CA ALA A 295 21.71 4.61 3.93
C ALA A 295 22.30 3.58 2.96
N SER A 296 23.53 3.14 3.21
CA SER A 296 24.26 2.23 2.32
C SER A 296 23.96 0.75 2.54
N THR A 297 23.29 0.40 3.65
CA THR A 297 22.88 -0.97 3.98
C THR A 297 21.43 -1.02 4.45
N ALA A 298 20.79 -2.17 4.27
CA ALA A 298 19.40 -2.36 4.62
C ALA A 298 19.15 -2.21 6.13
N ASP A 299 20.05 -2.74 6.97
CA ASP A 299 19.97 -2.59 8.43
C ASP A 299 20.03 -1.12 8.86
N ALA A 300 20.98 -0.35 8.32
CA ALA A 300 21.11 1.07 8.62
C ALA A 300 19.91 1.88 8.11
N LEU A 301 19.37 1.52 6.94
CA LEU A 301 18.19 2.17 6.38
C LEU A 301 16.96 1.97 7.28
N ILE A 302 16.71 0.74 7.72
CA ILE A 302 15.61 0.42 8.63
C ILE A 302 15.77 1.16 9.96
N ASP A 303 16.97 1.19 10.52
CA ASP A 303 17.24 1.93 11.76
C ASP A 303 16.96 3.42 11.62
N ALA A 304 17.39 4.02 10.50
CA ALA A 304 17.15 5.44 10.21
C ALA A 304 15.67 5.74 9.98
N LEU A 305 14.97 4.90 9.22
CA LEU A 305 13.52 5.00 8.99
C LEU A 305 12.72 4.88 10.28
N ASN A 306 13.13 4.03 11.20
CA ASN A 306 12.46 3.85 12.49
C ASN A 306 12.66 5.06 13.42
N LYS A 307 13.85 5.67 13.40
CA LYS A 307 14.16 6.88 14.18
C LYS A 307 13.58 8.16 13.61
N TYR A 308 13.36 8.23 12.31
CA TYR A 308 12.90 9.45 11.66
C TYR A 308 11.44 9.77 12.00
N GLU A 309 11.19 10.97 12.48
CA GLU A 309 9.83 11.48 12.68
C GLU A 309 9.46 12.42 11.54
N LEU A 310 8.25 12.26 11.01
CA LEU A 310 7.77 13.15 9.96
C LEU A 310 7.58 14.55 10.54
N PRO A 311 8.08 15.61 9.87
CA PRO A 311 7.85 16.97 10.34
C PRO A 311 6.35 17.29 10.30
N PRO A 312 5.86 18.14 11.23
CA PRO A 312 4.45 18.51 11.28
C PRO A 312 3.98 19.10 9.95
N LEU A 313 2.67 19.06 9.71
CA LEU A 313 2.09 19.71 8.52
C LEU A 313 2.26 21.23 8.64
N PRO A 314 2.59 21.93 7.53
CA PRO A 314 2.64 23.38 7.52
C PRO A 314 1.24 23.97 7.75
N GLU A 315 1.16 25.14 8.38
CA GLU A 315 -0.11 25.82 8.64
C GLU A 315 -0.85 26.21 7.34
N ASN A 316 -0.09 26.56 6.28
CA ASN A 316 -0.61 26.88 4.95
C ASN A 316 -0.58 25.67 4.00
N ARG A 317 -0.99 24.50 4.49
CA ARG A 317 -1.03 23.29 3.65
C ARG A 317 -1.98 23.46 2.47
N LEU A 318 -1.67 22.76 1.37
CA LEU A 318 -2.63 22.57 0.28
C LEU A 318 -3.72 21.61 0.75
N GLU A 319 -4.98 22.03 0.65
CA GLU A 319 -6.12 21.15 0.90
C GLU A 319 -6.52 20.46 -0.40
N TRP A 320 -6.13 19.20 -0.51
CA TRP A 320 -6.48 18.35 -1.64
C TRP A 320 -7.82 17.67 -1.36
N HIS A 321 -8.86 18.06 -2.07
CA HIS A 321 -10.15 17.34 -2.04
C HIS A 321 -10.12 16.03 -2.84
N VAL A 322 -9.08 15.84 -3.64
CA VAL A 322 -8.74 14.65 -4.44
C VAL A 322 -7.21 14.60 -4.54
N ARG A 323 -6.56 13.42 -4.51
CA ARG A 323 -5.09 13.36 -4.69
C ARG A 323 -4.72 13.84 -6.10
N PRO A 324 -3.72 14.74 -6.25
CA PRO A 324 -3.23 15.21 -7.53
C PRO A 324 -2.62 14.11 -8.39
#